data_AF-A0A0L9VQP4-F1
#
_entry.id   AF-A0A0L9VQP4-F1
#
_cell.length_a   1.000
_cell.length_b   1.000
_cell.length_c   1.000
_cell.angle_alpha   90.00
_cell.angle_beta   90.00
_cell.angle_gamma   90.00
#
_symmetry.space_group_name_H-M   'P 1'
#
loop_
_entity.id
_entity.type
_entity.pdbx_description
1 polymer ?
#
loop_
_entity_poly.entity_id
_entity_poly.type
_entity_poly.pdbx_seq_one_letter_code
_entity_poly.pdbx_strand_id
1 'polypeptide(L)'
;MGQIESAEAAAETQTTIITTDTSKPTSLESALAEAAEYGSQHTESIEAMAQKALECPCIADLRTGSCGSQFSEAFLCFLKSTSEEKGSDCVHPFIALQSCIKANPDAFSKDILGEEESNELGPVLEYEILPPRWAKESERPKSNL
;
A
#
# COMPACT_ATOMS: atom_id res chain seq x y z
N MET A 1 26.96 52.68 2.19
CA MET A 1 27.58 51.70 1.27
C MET A 1 29.09 51.92 1.31
N GLY A 2 29.84 50.99 1.93
CA GLY A 2 31.32 50.92 2.03
C GLY A 2 31.97 51.97 2.95
N GLN A 3 33.04 51.74 3.71
CA GLN A 3 33.98 50.61 3.92
C GLN A 3 34.85 51.00 5.16
N ILE A 4 34.97 50.13 6.18
CA ILE A 4 36.18 49.43 6.71
C ILE A 4 37.32 50.27 7.32
N GLU A 5 37.71 49.91 8.56
CA GLU A 5 39.04 49.99 9.22
C GLU A 5 38.84 49.45 10.67
N SER A 6 39.68 48.64 11.34
CA SER A 6 41.12 48.36 11.24
C SER A 6 41.52 47.00 11.88
N ALA A 7 42.70 46.51 11.45
CA ALA A 7 43.82 45.88 12.21
C ALA A 7 43.64 44.50 12.91
N GLU A 8 44.33 43.43 12.47
CA GLU A 8 45.74 42.99 12.76
C GLU A 8 45.87 42.27 14.13
N ALA A 9 46.65 41.20 14.37
CA ALA A 9 47.74 40.54 13.67
C ALA A 9 47.89 39.07 14.14
N ALA A 10 48.78 38.36 13.46
CA ALA A 10 49.00 36.92 13.46
C ALA A 10 49.92 36.36 14.57
N ALA A 11 49.80 35.03 14.73
CA ALA A 11 50.81 33.99 15.05
C ALA A 11 51.48 34.06 16.45
N GLU A 12 51.75 32.96 17.17
CA GLU A 12 52.37 31.67 16.84
C GLU A 12 51.98 30.60 17.89
N THR A 13 51.57 29.39 17.51
CA THR A 13 52.40 28.15 17.41
C THR A 13 52.40 27.27 18.68
N GLN A 14 51.78 26.08 18.64
CA GLN A 14 52.43 24.75 18.52
C GLN A 14 51.54 23.58 19.04
N THR A 15 51.17 22.70 18.11
CA THR A 15 51.13 21.22 18.15
C THR A 15 50.90 20.48 19.47
N THR A 16 49.87 19.63 19.51
CA THR A 16 49.97 18.21 19.94
C THR A 16 48.81 17.40 19.35
N ILE A 17 49.14 16.32 18.65
CA ILE A 17 48.23 15.32 18.05
C ILE A 17 47.79 14.34 19.14
N ILE A 18 46.49 14.07 19.29
CA ILE A 18 45.99 12.76 19.74
C ILE A 18 44.70 12.43 18.98
N THR A 19 44.81 11.52 18.03
CA THR A 19 43.70 10.80 17.39
C THR A 19 43.13 9.80 18.40
N THR A 20 41.90 10.00 18.85
CA THR A 20 41.07 8.92 19.42
C THR A 20 39.64 9.07 18.91
N ASP A 21 39.33 8.20 17.95
CA ASP A 21 37.99 7.90 17.47
C ASP A 21 37.23 7.15 18.58
N THR A 22 36.22 7.77 19.18
CA THR A 22 35.14 7.08 19.89
C THR A 22 33.91 7.96 19.79
N SER A 23 33.23 7.76 18.66
CA SER A 23 32.03 8.44 18.25
C SER A 23 30.82 8.01 19.11
N LYS A 24 30.12 9.02 19.62
CA LYS A 24 28.85 9.01 20.36
C LYS A 24 27.88 7.86 20.02
N PRO A 25 27.38 7.10 21.01
CA PRO A 25 26.17 6.27 20.82
C PRO A 25 24.88 7.08 20.67
N THR A 26 24.86 8.36 21.08
CA THR A 26 23.65 9.20 21.17
C THR A 26 23.01 9.58 19.82
N SER A 27 23.73 9.47 18.70
CA SER A 27 23.22 9.93 17.40
C SER A 27 22.28 8.93 16.72
N LEU A 28 22.49 7.63 16.96
CA LEU A 28 21.68 6.57 16.33
C LEU A 28 20.38 6.36 17.10
N GLU A 29 20.45 6.36 18.43
CA GLU A 29 19.28 6.26 19.32
C GLU A 29 18.28 7.41 19.13
N SER A 30 18.74 8.65 18.90
CA SER A 30 17.85 9.75 18.49
C SER A 30 17.22 9.54 17.11
N ALA A 31 17.98 9.08 16.12
CA ALA A 31 17.43 8.78 14.79
C ALA A 31 16.42 7.61 14.81
N LEU A 32 16.64 6.61 15.68
CA LEU A 32 15.72 5.50 15.92
C LEU A 32 14.43 5.96 16.59
N ALA A 33 14.50 6.91 17.53
CA ALA A 33 13.33 7.52 18.15
C ALA A 33 12.53 8.38 17.16
N GLU A 34 13.18 9.18 16.31
CA GLU A 34 12.53 9.96 15.25
C GLU A 34 11.86 9.04 14.19
N ALA A 35 12.49 7.91 13.85
CA ALA A 35 11.92 6.93 12.93
C ALA A 35 10.74 6.15 13.55
N ALA A 36 10.81 5.83 14.84
CA ALA A 36 9.72 5.15 15.57
C ALA A 36 8.47 6.05 15.69
N GLU A 37 8.66 7.36 15.89
CA GLU A 37 7.56 8.33 15.94
C GLU A 37 6.86 8.48 14.58
N TYR A 38 7.60 8.41 13.47
CA TYR A 38 7.03 8.40 12.11
C TYR A 38 6.26 7.08 11.81
N GLY A 39 6.72 5.95 12.36
CA GLY A 39 6.09 4.65 12.21
C GLY A 39 4.81 4.46 13.02
N SER A 40 4.69 5.13 14.18
CA SER A 40 3.55 4.99 15.09
C SER A 40 2.27 5.68 14.59
N GLN A 41 2.40 6.75 13.79
CA GLN A 41 1.27 7.48 13.20
C GLN A 41 0.55 6.70 12.08
N HIS A 42 1.08 5.55 11.68
CA HIS A 42 0.61 4.85 10.49
C HIS A 42 -0.74 4.14 10.68
N THR A 43 -1.06 3.63 11.87
CA THR A 43 -2.25 2.79 12.07
C THR A 43 -3.56 3.58 12.05
N GLU A 44 -3.64 4.73 12.74
CA GLU A 44 -4.76 5.68 12.62
C GLU A 44 -4.85 6.25 11.20
N SER A 45 -3.72 6.39 10.50
CA SER A 45 -3.66 6.85 9.11
C SER A 45 -4.17 5.80 8.11
N ILE A 46 -3.91 4.50 8.33
CA ILE A 46 -4.41 3.43 7.44
C ILE A 46 -5.94 3.37 7.47
N GLU A 47 -6.56 3.50 8.64
CA GLU A 47 -8.03 3.55 8.74
C GLU A 47 -8.59 4.75 7.99
N ALA A 48 -8.04 5.94 8.26
CA ALA A 48 -8.48 7.18 7.62
C ALA A 48 -8.27 7.14 6.10
N MET A 49 -7.16 6.56 5.63
CA MET A 49 -6.86 6.38 4.22
C MET A 49 -7.81 5.38 3.56
N ALA A 50 -8.10 4.25 4.22
CA ALA A 50 -9.03 3.25 3.72
C ALA A 50 -10.44 3.84 3.59
N GLN A 51 -10.89 4.59 4.60
CA GLN A 51 -12.17 5.29 4.57
C GLN A 51 -12.19 6.34 3.45
N LYS A 52 -11.11 7.12 3.30
CA LYS A 52 -11.01 8.12 2.24
C LYS A 52 -11.04 7.49 0.84
N ALA A 53 -10.39 6.34 0.66
CA ALA A 53 -10.41 5.58 -0.58
C ALA A 53 -11.83 5.08 -0.89
N LEU A 54 -12.56 4.59 0.12
CA LEU A 54 -13.95 4.14 -0.01
C LEU A 54 -14.91 5.27 -0.45
N GLU A 55 -14.58 6.52 -0.13
CA GLU A 55 -15.35 7.71 -0.52
C GLU A 55 -14.98 8.28 -1.90
N CYS A 56 -14.00 7.70 -2.59
CA CYS A 56 -13.60 8.18 -3.90
C CYS A 56 -14.74 8.03 -4.92
N PRO A 57 -15.09 9.08 -5.68
CA PRO A 57 -16.20 9.03 -6.64
C PRO A 57 -16.02 7.96 -7.73
N CYS A 58 -14.78 7.55 -8.01
CA CYS A 58 -14.47 6.51 -9.00
C CYS A 58 -15.05 5.13 -8.66
N ILE A 59 -15.27 4.83 -7.37
CA ILE A 59 -15.84 3.56 -6.91
C ILE A 59 -17.23 3.74 -6.30
N ALA A 60 -17.83 4.92 -6.48
CA ALA A 60 -19.13 5.24 -5.89
C ALA A 60 -20.21 4.26 -6.36
N ASP A 61 -20.23 3.92 -7.65
CA ASP A 61 -21.22 3.00 -8.23
C ASP A 61 -21.12 1.59 -7.64
N LEU A 62 -19.89 1.13 -7.33
CA LEU A 62 -19.70 -0.17 -6.70
C LEU A 62 -20.22 -0.20 -5.25
N ARG A 63 -20.13 0.94 -4.55
CA ARG A 63 -20.58 1.08 -3.16
C ARG A 63 -22.09 1.29 -3.04
N THR A 64 -22.74 1.94 -4.01
CA THR A 64 -24.18 2.23 -3.98
C THR A 64 -25.04 1.14 -4.60
N GLY A 65 -24.44 0.19 -5.33
CA GLY A 65 -25.13 -0.95 -5.94
C GLY A 65 -25.68 -1.97 -4.93
N SER A 66 -26.40 -2.98 -5.45
CA SER A 66 -27.05 -4.03 -4.65
C SER A 66 -26.07 -4.90 -3.84
N CYS A 67 -24.80 -4.96 -4.26
CA CYS A 67 -23.72 -5.65 -3.55
C CYS A 67 -22.76 -4.70 -2.81
N GLY A 68 -23.12 -3.42 -2.68
CA GLY A 68 -22.24 -2.38 -2.18
C GLY A 68 -21.78 -2.54 -0.73
N SER A 69 -22.59 -3.19 0.13
CA SER A 69 -22.19 -3.51 1.51
C SER A 69 -21.02 -4.48 1.53
N GLN A 70 -21.13 -5.57 0.77
CA GLN A 70 -20.08 -6.59 0.69
C GLN A 70 -18.82 -6.03 0.02
N PHE A 71 -18.99 -5.16 -0.97
CA PHE A 71 -17.88 -4.46 -1.61
C PHE A 71 -17.12 -3.59 -0.60
N SER A 72 -17.84 -2.75 0.15
CA SER A 72 -17.23 -1.84 1.12
C SER A 72 -16.47 -2.61 2.21
N GLU A 73 -17.04 -3.69 2.72
CA GLU A 73 -16.43 -4.52 3.75
C GLU A 73 -15.14 -5.20 3.25
N ALA A 74 -15.19 -5.81 2.06
CA ALA A 74 -14.03 -6.46 1.46
C ALA A 74 -12.92 -5.46 1.10
N PHE A 75 -13.31 -4.30 0.55
CA PHE A 75 -12.37 -3.24 0.15
C PHE A 75 -11.66 -2.62 1.35
N LEU A 76 -12.39 -2.28 2.42
CA LEU A 76 -11.79 -1.77 3.65
C LEU A 76 -10.89 -2.82 4.31
N CYS A 77 -11.32 -4.09 4.36
CA CYS A 77 -10.49 -5.17 4.90
C CYS A 77 -9.16 -5.26 4.15
N PHE A 78 -9.19 -5.25 2.81
CA PHE A 78 -7.99 -5.34 1.99
C PHE A 78 -7.02 -4.18 2.25
N LEU A 79 -7.52 -2.94 2.31
CA LEU A 79 -6.67 -1.76 2.57
C LEU A 79 -6.09 -1.75 3.99
N LYS A 80 -6.83 -2.29 4.96
CA LYS A 80 -6.42 -2.38 6.37
C LYS A 80 -5.53 -3.59 6.68
N SER A 81 -5.57 -4.62 5.84
CA SER A 81 -4.81 -5.86 6.04
C SER A 81 -3.31 -5.55 6.19
N THR A 82 -2.71 -6.01 7.28
CA THR A 82 -1.26 -5.92 7.54
C THR A 82 -0.54 -7.24 7.34
N SER A 83 -1.26 -8.25 6.84
CA SER A 83 -0.71 -9.57 6.52
C SER A 83 0.39 -9.48 5.47
N GLU A 84 1.38 -10.40 5.55
CA GLU A 84 2.51 -10.48 4.62
C GLU A 84 2.03 -10.52 3.16
N GLU A 85 0.99 -11.32 2.91
CA GLU A 85 0.20 -11.23 1.70
C GLU A 85 -1.08 -10.43 1.98
N LYS A 86 -1.14 -9.22 1.42
CA LYS A 86 -2.27 -8.29 1.59
C LYS A 86 -3.60 -8.99 1.29
N GLY A 87 -4.52 -8.93 2.23
CA GLY A 87 -5.87 -9.47 2.09
C GLY A 87 -6.00 -10.98 2.30
N SER A 88 -4.92 -11.69 2.64
CA SER A 88 -5.00 -13.12 3.00
C SER A 88 -5.90 -13.39 4.21
N ASP A 89 -6.03 -12.43 5.12
CA ASP A 89 -6.95 -12.42 6.26
C ASP A 89 -8.39 -11.97 5.89
N CYS A 90 -8.61 -11.50 4.66
CA CYS A 90 -9.87 -10.90 4.20
C CYS A 90 -10.67 -11.80 3.24
N VAL A 91 -10.32 -13.08 3.13
CA VAL A 91 -10.94 -14.00 2.16
C VAL A 91 -12.45 -14.05 2.32
N HIS A 92 -12.96 -14.10 3.56
CA HIS A 92 -14.38 -14.26 3.82
C HIS A 92 -15.24 -13.08 3.31
N PRO A 93 -14.89 -11.80 3.57
CA PRO A 93 -15.51 -10.65 2.91
C PRO A 93 -15.55 -10.74 1.37
N PHE A 94 -14.45 -11.16 0.74
CA PHE A 94 -14.39 -11.30 -0.73
C PHE A 94 -15.29 -12.42 -1.26
N ILE A 95 -15.41 -13.54 -0.53
CA ILE A 95 -16.35 -14.61 -0.89
C ILE A 95 -17.80 -14.12 -0.79
N ALA A 96 -18.14 -13.35 0.24
CA ALA A 96 -19.47 -12.79 0.39
C ALA A 96 -19.81 -11.81 -0.75
N LEU A 97 -18.86 -10.97 -1.15
CA LEU A 97 -19.00 -10.11 -2.33
C LEU A 97 -19.22 -10.95 -3.60
N GLN A 98 -18.37 -11.94 -3.85
CA GLN A 98 -18.51 -12.81 -5.03
C GLN A 98 -19.87 -13.53 -5.05
N SER A 99 -20.34 -14.02 -3.90
CA SER A 99 -21.65 -14.66 -3.78
C SER A 99 -22.78 -13.69 -4.10
N CYS A 100 -22.68 -12.43 -3.70
CA CYS A 100 -23.67 -11.41 -4.01
C CYS A 100 -23.73 -11.13 -5.52
N ILE A 101 -22.57 -10.97 -6.17
CA ILE A 101 -22.47 -10.72 -7.62
C ILE A 101 -23.10 -11.86 -8.40
N LYS A 102 -22.78 -13.11 -8.03
CA LYS A 102 -23.36 -14.30 -8.67
C LYS A 102 -24.88 -14.36 -8.55
N ALA A 103 -25.43 -13.86 -7.44
CA ALA A 103 -26.88 -13.80 -7.23
C ALA A 103 -27.54 -12.59 -7.93
N ASN A 104 -26.76 -11.56 -8.28
CA ASN A 104 -27.24 -10.32 -8.86
C ASN A 104 -26.35 -9.94 -10.06
N PRO A 105 -26.55 -10.57 -11.24
CA PRO A 105 -25.73 -10.30 -12.42
C PRO A 105 -25.83 -8.83 -12.89
N ASP A 106 -26.95 -8.16 -12.62
CA ASP A 106 -27.13 -6.73 -12.91
C ASP A 106 -26.61 -5.79 -11.80
N ALA A 107 -25.93 -6.31 -10.77
CA ALA A 107 -25.46 -5.51 -9.63
C ALA A 107 -24.39 -4.49 -9.99
N PHE A 108 -23.66 -4.74 -11.06
CA PHE A 108 -22.62 -3.87 -11.58
C PHE A 108 -22.87 -3.61 -13.06
N SER A 109 -22.57 -2.39 -13.51
CA SER A 109 -22.75 -1.99 -14.91
C SER A 109 -22.01 -2.95 -15.84
N LYS A 110 -22.62 -3.26 -16.99
CA LYS A 110 -22.02 -4.15 -18.00
C LYS A 110 -20.66 -3.64 -18.49
N ASP A 111 -20.43 -2.32 -18.46
CA ASP A 111 -19.14 -1.70 -18.74
C ASP A 111 -18.02 -2.17 -17.79
N ILE A 112 -18.36 -2.59 -16.57
CA ILE A 112 -17.43 -3.12 -15.56
C ILE A 112 -17.34 -4.65 -15.65
N LEU A 113 -18.45 -5.31 -15.98
CA LEU A 113 -18.50 -6.77 -16.08
C LEU A 113 -17.94 -7.31 -17.40
N GLY A 114 -17.72 -6.47 -18.41
CA GLY A 114 -17.18 -6.88 -19.72
C GLY A 114 -18.12 -7.83 -20.47
N GLU A 115 -19.41 -7.79 -20.15
CA GLU A 115 -20.45 -8.63 -20.73
C GLU A 115 -21.19 -7.85 -21.82
N GLU A 116 -20.49 -7.63 -22.94
CA GLU A 116 -21.17 -7.51 -24.22
C GLU A 116 -21.93 -8.83 -24.46
N GLU A 117 -23.24 -8.74 -24.65
CA GLU A 117 -24.09 -9.81 -25.13
C GLU A 117 -23.39 -10.58 -26.27
N SER A 118 -23.30 -11.91 -26.14
CA SER A 118 -22.87 -12.80 -27.22
C SER A 118 -23.70 -12.57 -28.49
N ASN A 119 -23.26 -11.70 -29.40
CA ASN A 119 -23.46 -11.78 -30.86
C ASN A 119 -22.72 -10.69 -31.67
N GLU A 120 -21.41 -10.50 -31.49
CA GLU A 120 -20.41 -10.19 -32.53
C GLU A 120 -19.10 -9.75 -31.87
N LEU A 121 -17.98 -10.38 -32.25
CA LEU A 121 -16.65 -10.15 -31.68
C LEU A 121 -16.15 -8.72 -31.99
N GLY A 122 -16.17 -7.84 -30.99
CA GLY A 122 -15.22 -6.73 -30.88
C GLY A 122 -13.88 -7.23 -30.31
N PRO A 123 -12.74 -6.60 -30.62
CA PRO A 123 -11.43 -7.15 -30.27
C PRO A 123 -11.25 -7.19 -28.76
N VAL A 124 -11.17 -8.42 -28.25
CA VAL A 124 -10.77 -8.76 -26.88
C VAL A 124 -9.46 -8.01 -26.59
N LEU A 125 -9.50 -6.99 -25.74
CA LEU A 125 -8.28 -6.55 -25.08
C LEU A 125 -7.87 -7.71 -24.18
N GLU A 126 -6.87 -8.46 -24.63
CA GLU A 126 -6.30 -9.59 -23.92
C GLU A 126 -5.59 -9.09 -22.66
N TYR A 127 -6.37 -8.85 -21.61
CA TYR A 127 -5.86 -8.64 -20.27
C TYR A 127 -5.51 -10.01 -19.68
N GLU A 128 -4.24 -10.36 -19.73
CA GLU A 128 -3.71 -11.53 -19.05
C GLU A 128 -3.86 -11.30 -17.54
N ILE A 129 -4.86 -11.96 -16.93
CA ILE A 129 -5.03 -11.99 -15.49
C ILE A 129 -3.82 -12.75 -14.92
N LEU A 130 -2.81 -12.01 -14.48
CA LEU A 130 -1.62 -12.56 -13.84
C LEU A 130 -2.04 -13.12 -12.46
N PRO A 131 -2.06 -14.45 -12.28
CA PRO A 131 -2.42 -15.01 -11.00
C PRO A 131 -1.32 -14.66 -9.98
N PRO A 132 -1.69 -14.39 -8.73
CA PRO A 132 -0.71 -14.11 -7.69
C PRO A 132 0.22 -15.33 -7.50
N ARG A 133 1.46 -15.09 -7.05
CA ARG A 133 2.54 -16.10 -7.08
C ARG A 133 2.17 -17.42 -6.38
N TRP A 134 1.35 -17.37 -5.33
CA TRP A 134 0.89 -18.53 -4.57
C TRP A 134 -0.08 -19.44 -5.34
N ALA A 135 -0.86 -18.91 -6.29
CA ALA A 135 -1.80 -19.71 -7.06
C ALA A 135 -1.09 -20.74 -7.97
N LYS A 136 0.20 -20.51 -8.28
CA LYS A 136 1.04 -21.43 -9.06
C LYS A 136 1.64 -22.57 -8.22
N GLU A 137 1.63 -22.47 -6.89
CA GLU A 137 2.28 -23.43 -5.99
C GLU A 137 1.46 -24.73 -5.80
N SER A 138 0.17 -24.71 -6.12
CA SER A 138 -0.74 -25.85 -5.93
C SER A 138 -0.54 -27.00 -6.93
N GLU A 139 0.25 -26.81 -7.99
CA GLU A 139 0.55 -27.83 -9.01
C GLU A 139 1.92 -28.48 -8.74
N ARG A 140 2.13 -29.04 -7.53
CA ARG A 140 3.23 -29.99 -7.34
C ARG A 140 2.79 -31.38 -7.80
N PRO A 141 3.54 -32.04 -8.71
CA PRO A 141 3.16 -33.33 -9.26
C PRO A 141 3.11 -34.38 -8.15
N LYS A 142 1.99 -35.11 -8.09
CA LYS A 142 1.85 -36.33 -7.26
C LYS A 142 3.01 -37.26 -7.62
N SER A 143 3.96 -37.40 -6.70
CA SER A 143 4.96 -38.45 -6.75
C SER A 143 4.22 -39.78 -6.70
N ASN A 144 4.15 -40.47 -7.83
CA ASN A 144 3.72 -41.87 -7.86
C ASN A 144 4.86 -42.69 -7.24
N LEU A 145 4.62 -43.18 -6.03
CA LEU A 145 5.37 -44.27 -5.42
C LEU A 145 4.67 -45.59 -5.77
#